data_AF-A0A139X8K5-F1
#
_entry.id   AF-A0A139X8K5-F1
#
_cell.length_a   1.000
_cell.length_b   1.000
_cell.length_c   1.000
_cell.angle_alpha   90.00
_cell.angle_beta   90.00
_cell.angle_gamma   90.00
#
_symmetry.space_group_name_H-M   'P 1'
#
loop_
_entity.id
_entity.type
_entity.pdbx_description
1 polymer ?
#
loop_
_entity_poly.entity_id
_entity_poly.type
_entity_poly.pdbx_seq_one_letter_code
_entity_poly.pdbx_strand_id
1 'polypeptide(L)'
;MKEQFEDYQDKRFMERLAFELGIPIDELEELKWKIHENIGNDDITYGYKIEFSDDSPKHILEKVEGLSKTNCVDLNMNLFL
;
A
#
# COMPACT_ATOMS: atom_id res chain seq x y z
N MET A 1 -24.34 0.84 -10.45
CA MET A 1 -24.53 0.26 -9.09
C MET A 1 -23.37 -0.63 -8.67
N LYS A 2 -22.75 -1.41 -9.59
CA LYS A 2 -21.44 -2.06 -9.32
C LYS A 2 -20.28 -1.07 -9.21
N GLU A 3 -20.18 -0.12 -10.15
CA GLU A 3 -19.13 0.92 -10.14
C GLU A 3 -19.07 1.73 -8.84
N GLN A 4 -20.21 2.17 -8.29
CA GLN A 4 -20.21 2.92 -7.03
C GLN A 4 -19.81 2.09 -5.79
N PHE A 5 -19.93 0.76 -5.84
CA PHE A 5 -19.49 -0.12 -4.76
C PHE A 5 -17.99 -0.40 -4.86
N GLU A 6 -17.47 -0.57 -6.07
CA GLU A 6 -16.03 -0.74 -6.36
C GLU A 6 -15.27 0.54 -5.99
N ASP A 7 -15.74 1.72 -6.42
CA ASP A 7 -15.14 3.02 -6.04
C ASP A 7 -15.09 3.25 -4.52
N TYR A 8 -16.12 2.80 -3.79
CA TYR A 8 -16.20 2.99 -2.34
C TYR A 8 -15.26 2.03 -1.58
N GLN A 9 -15.04 0.82 -2.11
CA GLN A 9 -14.06 -0.11 -1.57
C GLN A 9 -12.63 0.34 -1.87
N ASP A 10 -12.37 0.81 -3.09
CA ASP A 10 -11.07 1.34 -3.49
C ASP A 10 -10.70 2.56 -2.65
N LYS A 11 -11.64 3.48 -2.42
CA LYS A 11 -11.39 4.65 -1.56
C LYS A 11 -11.06 4.24 -0.13
N ARG A 12 -11.81 3.32 0.47
CA ARG A 12 -11.53 2.85 1.84
C ARG A 12 -10.19 2.15 1.95
N PHE A 13 -9.82 1.38 0.92
CA PHE A 13 -8.52 0.75 0.84
C PHE A 13 -7.40 1.79 0.80
N MET A 14 -7.51 2.80 -0.07
CA MET A 14 -6.55 3.90 -0.17
C MET A 14 -6.43 4.70 1.13
N GLU A 15 -7.55 5.02 1.79
CA GLU A 15 -7.57 5.73 3.08
C GLU A 15 -6.83 4.94 4.17
N ARG A 16 -7.05 3.63 4.25
CA ARG A 16 -6.35 2.78 5.21
C ARG A 16 -4.88 2.59 4.87
N LEU A 17 -4.56 2.46 3.58
CA LEU A 17 -3.19 2.33 3.13
C LEU A 17 -2.39 3.60 3.45
N ALA A 18 -2.95 4.77 3.15
CA ALA A 18 -2.36 6.06 3.50
C ALA A 18 -2.13 6.18 5.02
N PHE A 19 -3.12 5.76 5.83
CA PHE A 19 -3.01 5.73 7.29
C PHE A 19 -1.87 4.82 7.78
N GLU A 20 -1.77 3.59 7.28
CA GLU A 20 -0.69 2.65 7.65
C GLU A 20 0.69 3.14 7.19
N LEU A 21 0.76 3.84 6.06
CA LEU A 21 2.01 4.41 5.53
C LEU A 21 2.39 5.75 6.18
N GLY A 22 1.54 6.30 7.05
CA GLY A 22 1.79 7.58 7.73
C GLY A 22 1.81 8.80 6.80
N ILE A 23 1.24 8.70 5.59
CA ILE A 23 1.21 9.79 4.60
C ILE A 23 -0.22 10.21 4.25
N PRO A 24 -0.44 11.45 3.78
CA PRO A 24 -1.73 11.85 3.23
C PRO A 24 -2.13 11.01 2.02
N ILE A 25 -3.43 10.81 1.82
CA ILE A 25 -3.96 10.09 0.66
C ILE A 25 -3.54 10.76 -0.66
N ASP A 26 -3.54 12.09 -0.72
CA ASP A 26 -3.13 12.84 -1.90
C ASP A 26 -1.66 12.55 -2.28
N GLU A 27 -0.79 12.39 -1.28
CA GLU A 27 0.61 12.03 -1.51
C GLU A 27 0.78 10.58 -1.95
N LEU A 28 -0.06 9.67 -1.44
CA LEU A 28 -0.08 8.26 -1.87
C LEU A 28 -0.52 8.12 -3.33
N GLU A 29 -1.44 8.97 -3.81
CA GLU A 29 -1.88 9.00 -5.22
C GLU A 29 -0.77 9.47 -6.18
N GLU A 30 0.20 10.25 -5.69
CA GLU A 30 1.37 10.67 -6.48
C GLU A 30 2.46 9.58 -6.57
N LEU A 31 2.40 8.57 -5.69
CA LEU A 31 3.35 7.46 -5.69
C LEU A 31 2.93 6.38 -6.68
N LYS A 32 3.92 5.78 -7.34
CA LYS A 32 3.70 4.56 -8.12
C LYS A 32 4.07 3.36 -7.27
N TRP A 33 3.08 2.53 -6.95
CA TRP A 33 3.28 1.37 -6.08
C TRP A 33 2.54 0.13 -6.59
N LYS A 34 2.97 -1.02 -6.09
CA LYS A 34 2.32 -2.32 -6.33
C LYS A 34 2.22 -3.08 -5.02
N ILE A 35 1.15 -3.85 -4.89
CA ILE A 35 0.98 -4.77 -3.77
C ILE A 35 1.38 -6.19 -4.19
N HIS A 36 2.12 -6.84 -3.31
CA HIS A 36 2.57 -8.21 -3.46
C HIS A 36 2.06 -9.04 -2.29
N GLU A 37 1.49 -10.19 -2.61
CA GLU A 37 1.16 -11.19 -1.60
C GLU A 37 2.42 -11.97 -1.26
N ASN A 38 2.72 -12.08 0.03
CA ASN A 38 3.75 -12.98 0.51
C ASN A 38 3.13 -14.36 0.73
N ILE A 39 3.06 -15.13 -0.36
CA ILE A 39 2.51 -16.49 -0.36
C ILE A 39 3.64 -17.47 -0.05
N GLY A 40 3.47 -18.28 0.99
CA GLY A 40 4.37 -19.38 1.30
C GLY A 40 4.24 -20.54 0.31
N ASN A 41 5.15 -21.49 0.36
CA ASN A 41 5.12 -22.70 -0.48
C ASN A 41 3.91 -23.62 -0.20
N ASP A 42 3.11 -23.29 0.81
CA ASP A 42 1.89 -23.95 1.26
C ASP A 42 0.61 -23.25 0.79
N ASP A 43 0.73 -22.28 -0.12
CA ASP A 43 -0.36 -21.42 -0.61
C ASP A 43 -1.02 -20.56 0.50
N ILE A 44 -0.37 -20.41 1.66
CA ILE A 44 -0.83 -19.55 2.75
C ILE A 44 -0.23 -18.15 2.57
N THR A 45 -1.08 -17.12 2.55
CA THR A 45 -0.64 -15.72 2.57
C THR A 45 -0.22 -15.33 3.98
N TYR A 46 1.08 -15.09 4.17
CA TYR A 46 1.67 -14.70 5.45
C TYR A 46 1.65 -13.18 5.68
N GLY A 47 1.37 -12.40 4.63
CA GLY A 47 1.29 -10.96 4.69
C GLY A 47 1.25 -10.34 3.31
N TYR A 48 1.18 -9.02 3.27
CA TYR A 48 1.24 -8.24 2.04
C TYR A 48 2.43 -7.28 2.13
N LYS A 49 2.97 -6.92 0.98
CA LYS A 49 4.08 -5.99 0.86
C LYS A 49 3.76 -4.98 -0.22
N ILE A 50 4.00 -3.70 0.07
CA ILE A 50 3.99 -2.64 -0.94
C ILE A 50 5.40 -2.43 -1.45
N GLU A 51 5.55 -2.36 -2.77
CA GLU A 51 6.76 -1.95 -3.46
C GLU A 51 6.51 -0.63 -4.18
N PHE A 52 7.31 0.39 -3.87
CA PHE A 52 7.29 1.67 -4.55
C PHE A 52 8.31 1.67 -5.69
N SER A 53 7.93 2.28 -6.82
CA SER A 53 8.83 2.46 -7.96
C SER A 53 9.95 3.44 -7.62
N ASP A 54 11.16 3.18 -8.13
CA ASP A 54 12.30 4.11 -8.05
C ASP A 54 12.05 5.47 -8.72
N ASP A 55 11.08 5.54 -9.63
CA ASP A 55 10.64 6.79 -10.27
C ASP A 55 9.73 7.64 -9.36
N SER A 56 9.37 7.16 -8.17
CA SER A 56 8.47 7.88 -7.27
C SER A 56 9.15 9.09 -6.64
N PRO A 57 8.40 10.18 -6.34
CA PRO A 57 8.95 11.36 -5.69
C PRO A 57 9.63 11.05 -4.35
N LYS A 58 10.96 11.21 -4.30
CA LYS A 58 11.77 10.89 -3.10
C LYS A 58 11.31 11.63 -1.84
N HIS A 59 10.93 12.89 -1.98
CA HIS A 59 10.47 13.71 -0.85
C HIS A 59 9.16 13.23 -0.21
N ILE A 60 8.37 12.42 -0.93
CA ILE A 60 7.18 11.74 -0.39
C ILE A 60 7.61 10.41 0.23
N LEU A 61 8.43 9.61 -0.47
CA LEU A 61 8.95 8.33 0.04
C LEU A 61 9.65 8.48 1.40
N GLU A 62 10.39 9.56 1.61
CA GLU A 62 11.07 9.84 2.89
C GLU A 62 10.12 10.01 4.09
N LYS A 63 8.83 10.25 3.84
CA LYS A 63 7.79 10.34 4.88
C LYS A 63 7.12 9.01 5.17
N VAL A 64 7.25 8.02 4.28
CA VAL A 64 6.58 6.73 4.40
C VAL A 64 7.11 5.99 5.62
N GLU A 65 6.23 5.69 6.55
CA GLU A 65 6.56 4.91 7.73
C GLU A 65 6.87 3.44 7.36
N GLY A 66 7.90 2.87 8.00
CA GLY A 66 8.31 1.49 7.73
C GLY A 66 9.02 1.25 6.39
N LEU A 67 9.37 2.32 5.64
CA LEU A 67 10.05 2.18 4.36
C LEU A 67 11.44 1.52 4.51
N SER A 68 11.61 0.38 3.86
CA SER A 68 12.88 -0.33 3.79
C SER A 68 13.83 0.28 2.74
N LYS A 69 15.10 -0.15 2.76
CA LYS A 69 16.14 0.29 1.81
C LYS A 69 15.85 -0.05 0.35
N THR A 70 14.91 -0.96 0.09
CA THR A 70 14.49 -1.38 -1.26
C THR A 70 13.16 -0.76 -1.65
N ASN A 71 12.79 0.39 -1.07
CA ASN A 71 11.52 1.08 -1.33
C ASN A 71 10.29 0.19 -1.11
N CYS A 72 10.30 -0.57 -0.01
CA CYS A 72 9.21 -1.49 0.31
C CYS A 72 8.72 -1.35 1.74
N VAL A 73 7.43 -1.62 1.97
CA VAL A 73 6.79 -1.66 3.29
C VAL A 73 6.02 -2.97 3.45
N ASP A 74 6.24 -3.66 4.56
CA ASP A 74 5.41 -4.80 4.95
C ASP A 74 4.11 -4.29 5.57
N LEU A 75 2.99 -4.74 5.03
CA LEU A 75 1.66 -4.32 5.46
C LEU A 75 1.11 -5.24 6.54
N ASN A 76 0.36 -4.64 7.45
CA ASN A 76 -0.44 -5.39 8.40
C ASN A 76 -1.64 -6.04 7.69
N MET A 77 -1.94 -7.30 8.03
CA MET A 77 -3.13 -8.01 7.51
C MET A 77 -4.45 -7.31 7.84
N ASN A 78 -4.46 -6.44 8.87
CA ASN A 78 -5.61 -5.61 9.23
C ASN A 78 -6.01 -4.59 8.15
N LEU A 79 -5.16 -4.34 7.15
CA LEU A 79 -5.46 -3.43 6.04
C LEU A 79 -6.73 -3.84 5.28
N PHE A 80 -7.04 -5.14 5.24
CA PHE A 80 -8.14 -5.72 4.45
C PHE A 80 -9.40 -6.08 5.26
N LEU A 81 -9.42 -5.85 6.57
CA LEU A 81 -10.51 -6.27 7.49
C LEU A 81 -11.58 -5.20 7.74
#